data_AF-A0A8T5FK97-F1
#
_entry.id   AF-A0A8T5FK97-F1
#
_cell.length_a   1.000
_cell.length_b   1.000
_cell.length_c   1.000
_cell.angle_alpha   90.00
_cell.angle_beta   90.00
_cell.angle_gamma   90.00
#
_symmetry.space_group_name_H-M   'P 1'
#
loop_
_entity.id
_entity.type
_entity.pdbx_description
1 polymer ?
#
loop_
_entity_poly.entity_id
_entity_poly.type
_entity_poly.pdbx_seq_one_letter_code
_entity_poly.pdbx_strand_id
1 'polypeptide(L)'
;MVKIVAIGGGETGRPGTNHKTKAIDEEIVRLSGKNNPNVLFIPPPSDPLDQEEYFGVIKKVFKRFGCDVSPLYLNNSEPKFEELEEVILGSDIIYVGGGNTFEMLTY
;
A
#
# COMPACT_ATOMS: atom_id res chain seq x y z
N MET A 1 -3.60 19.64 2.72
CA MET A 1 -4.73 19.07 3.49
C MET A 1 -4.65 17.57 3.35
N VAL A 2 -4.64 16.83 4.46
CA VAL A 2 -4.59 15.36 4.46
C VAL A 2 -5.86 14.79 3.81
N LYS A 3 -5.70 13.70 3.05
CA LYS A 3 -6.81 12.97 2.42
C LYS A 3 -6.82 11.55 2.98
N ILE A 4 -8.01 11.05 3.32
CA ILE A 4 -8.22 9.67 3.76
C ILE A 4 -9.18 9.03 2.77
N VAL A 5 -8.78 7.90 2.20
CA VAL A 5 -9.60 7.11 1.27
C VAL A 5 -9.89 5.77 1.92
N ALA A 6 -11.15 5.54 2.29
CA ALA A 6 -11.60 4.26 2.84
C ALA A 6 -12.14 3.39 1.70
N ILE A 7 -11.62 2.17 1.57
CA ILE A 7 -11.99 1.22 0.51
C ILE A 7 -12.72 0.05 1.16
N GLY A 8 -13.96 -0.22 0.74
CA GLY A 8 -14.80 -1.29 1.30
C GLY A 8 -14.39 -2.72 0.89
N GLY A 9 -13.20 -2.90 0.32
CA GLY A 9 -12.74 -4.14 -0.30
C GLY A 9 -12.95 -4.16 -1.82
N GLY A 10 -12.32 -5.14 -2.48
CA GLY A 10 -12.39 -5.32 -3.93
C GLY A 10 -11.09 -5.91 -4.49
N GLU A 11 -11.19 -6.51 -5.67
CA GLU A 11 -10.04 -7.09 -6.34
C GLU A 11 -9.14 -6.00 -6.93
N THR A 12 -7.87 -5.99 -6.53
CA THR A 12 -6.86 -5.00 -6.91
C THR A 12 -6.20 -5.28 -8.27
N GLY A 13 -6.77 -6.16 -9.09
CA GLY A 13 -6.19 -6.55 -10.38
C GLY A 13 -5.06 -7.57 -10.25
N ARG A 14 -5.15 -8.48 -9.27
CA ARG A 14 -4.31 -9.69 -9.19
C ARG A 14 -4.38 -10.46 -10.52
N PRO A 15 -3.29 -11.14 -10.94
CA PRO A 15 -3.31 -11.95 -12.16
C PRO A 15 -4.53 -12.88 -12.21
N GLY A 16 -5.27 -12.86 -13.32
CA GLY A 16 -6.49 -13.66 -13.48
C GLY A 16 -7.76 -13.10 -12.83
N THR A 17 -7.71 -11.90 -12.24
CA THR A 17 -8.88 -11.24 -11.62
C THR A 17 -9.23 -9.92 -12.31
N ASN A 18 -10.47 -9.46 -12.15
CA ASN A 18 -10.86 -8.11 -12.53
C ASN A 18 -10.18 -7.08 -11.61
N HIS A 19 -9.87 -5.89 -12.12
CA HIS A 19 -9.35 -4.78 -11.31
C HIS A 19 -10.50 -3.88 -10.87
N LYS A 20 -11.30 -4.33 -9.90
CA LYS A 20 -12.49 -3.59 -9.44
C LYS A 20 -12.15 -2.28 -8.73
N THR A 21 -10.97 -2.19 -8.11
CA THR A 21 -10.53 -0.97 -7.41
C THR A 21 -9.91 0.08 -8.34
N LYS A 22 -9.80 -0.18 -9.65
CA LYS A 22 -9.05 0.67 -10.58
C LYS A 22 -9.38 2.17 -10.48
N ALA A 23 -10.66 2.53 -10.49
CA ALA A 23 -11.08 3.93 -10.42
C ALA A 23 -10.72 4.58 -9.08
N ILE A 24 -10.69 3.79 -8.00
CA ILE A 24 -10.26 4.25 -6.67
C ILE A 24 -8.75 4.46 -6.66
N ASP A 25 -7.98 3.52 -7.22
CA ASP A 25 -6.52 3.62 -7.29
C ASP A 25 -6.07 4.82 -8.15
N GLU A 26 -6.73 5.06 -9.29
CA GLU A 26 -6.52 6.26 -10.12
C GLU A 26 -6.83 7.55 -9.35
N GLU A 27 -7.90 7.56 -8.56
CA GLU A 27 -8.29 8.70 -7.74
C GLU A 27 -7.29 8.95 -6.60
N ILE A 28 -6.76 7.90 -5.96
CA ILE A 28 -5.72 8.01 -4.94
C ILE A 28 -4.48 8.69 -5.52
N VAL A 29 -4.03 8.26 -6.71
CA VAL A 29 -2.89 8.87 -7.40
C VAL A 29 -3.19 10.33 -7.75
N ARG A 30 -4.39 10.63 -8.26
CA ARG A 30 -4.80 12.01 -8.55
C ARG A 30 -4.82 12.90 -7.31
N LEU A 31 -5.29 12.38 -6.18
CA LEU A 31 -5.37 13.09 -4.90
C LEU A 31 -3.99 13.42 -4.32
N SER A 32 -2.94 12.69 -4.70
CA SER A 32 -1.56 13.04 -4.31
C SER A 32 -1.12 14.40 -4.86
N GLY A 33 -1.65 14.80 -6.03
CA GLY A 33 -1.25 16.02 -6.73
C GLY A 33 0.19 15.98 -7.26
N LYS A 34 0.83 14.80 -7.31
CA LYS A 34 2.20 14.58 -7.79
C LYS A 34 2.19 13.83 -9.11
N ASN A 35 3.20 14.08 -9.95
CA ASN A 35 3.35 13.38 -11.23
C ASN A 35 3.91 11.95 -11.07
N ASN A 36 4.79 11.73 -10.09
CA ASN A 36 5.41 10.44 -9.80
C ASN A 36 5.45 10.24 -8.27
N PRO A 37 4.30 9.96 -7.64
CA PRO A 37 4.22 9.86 -6.18
C PRO A 37 4.94 8.61 -5.67
N ASN A 38 5.54 8.74 -4.48
CA ASN A 38 6.06 7.63 -3.71
C ASN A 38 4.94 6.99 -2.89
N VAL A 39 4.62 5.73 -3.20
CA VAL A 39 3.62 4.92 -2.51
C VAL A 39 4.31 3.99 -1.54
N LEU A 40 4.03 4.17 -0.26
CA LEU A 40 4.37 3.21 0.77
C LEU A 40 3.24 2.20 0.93
N PHE A 41 3.53 0.93 0.66
CA PHE A 41 2.58 -0.15 0.87
C PHE A 41 2.84 -0.84 2.21
N ILE A 42 1.81 -0.93 3.05
CA ILE A 42 1.84 -1.66 4.32
C ILE A 42 0.96 -2.90 4.15
N PRO A 43 1.53 -4.09 3.89
CA PRO A 43 0.76 -5.33 3.81
C PRO A 43 0.20 -5.72 5.19
N PRO A 44 -0.92 -6.46 5.25
CA PRO A 44 -1.39 -7.01 6.50
C PRO A 44 -0.43 -8.06 7.07
N PRO A 45 -0.44 -8.27 8.39
CA PRO A 45 0.20 -9.41 9.03
C PRO A 45 -0.22 -10.71 8.32
N SER A 46 0.76 -11.47 7.81
CA SER A 46 0.55 -12.73 7.10
C SER A 46 1.90 -13.42 6.90
N ASP A 47 1.91 -14.60 6.26
CA ASP A 47 3.14 -15.26 5.87
C ASP A 47 4.01 -14.32 5.00
N PRO A 48 5.34 -14.25 5.18
CA PRO A 48 6.20 -13.39 4.38
C PRO A 48 6.04 -13.57 2.86
N LEU A 49 5.77 -14.80 2.38
CA LEU A 49 5.54 -15.06 0.96
C LEU A 49 4.24 -14.42 0.46
N ASP A 50 3.17 -14.46 1.27
CA ASP A 50 1.89 -13.85 0.93
C ASP A 50 2.01 -12.32 0.87
N GLN A 51 2.81 -11.73 1.77
CA GLN A 51 3.09 -10.29 1.78
C GLN A 51 3.86 -9.85 0.54
N GLU A 52 4.90 -10.59 0.16
CA GLU A 52 5.69 -10.32 -1.06
C GLU A 52 4.83 -10.47 -2.32
N GLU A 53 3.96 -11.48 -2.40
CA GLU A 53 3.04 -11.62 -3.53
C GLU A 53 2.08 -10.44 -3.61
N TYR A 54 1.48 -10.04 -2.47
CA TYR A 54 0.55 -8.92 -2.43
C TYR A 54 1.26 -7.59 -2.78
N PHE A 55 2.45 -7.37 -2.26
CA PHE A 55 3.29 -6.24 -2.65
C PHE A 55 3.57 -6.25 -4.15
N GLY A 56 3.92 -7.40 -4.74
CA GLY A 56 4.13 -7.53 -6.18
C GLY A 56 2.94 -7.09 -7.02
N VAL A 57 1.72 -7.42 -6.58
CA VAL A 57 0.47 -6.97 -7.20
C VAL A 57 0.32 -5.45 -7.11
N ILE A 58 0.43 -4.90 -5.90
CA ILE A 58 0.26 -3.45 -5.66
C ILE A 58 1.33 -2.66 -6.41
N LYS A 59 2.59 -3.08 -6.35
CA LYS A 59 3.70 -2.49 -7.11
C LYS A 59 3.39 -2.47 -8.59
N LYS A 60 2.92 -3.58 -9.17
CA LYS A 60 2.56 -3.66 -10.59
C LYS A 60 1.42 -2.73 -10.97
N VAL A 61 0.42 -2.58 -10.10
CA VAL A 61 -0.73 -1.69 -10.31
C VAL A 61 -0.29 -0.23 -10.30
N PHE A 62 0.34 0.22 -9.22
CA PHE A 62 0.73 1.63 -9.05
C PHE A 62 1.86 2.05 -9.99
N LYS A 63 2.76 1.13 -10.38
CA LYS A 63 3.74 1.40 -11.45
C LYS A 63 3.08 1.77 -12.79
N ARG A 64 1.90 1.24 -13.12
CA ARG A 64 1.17 1.61 -14.34
C ARG A 64 0.61 3.04 -14.28
N PHE A 65 0.46 3.59 -13.08
CA PHE A 65 0.04 4.97 -12.84
C PHE A 65 1.24 5.91 -12.65
N GLY A 66 2.46 5.45 -12.95
CA GLY A 66 3.67 6.25 -12.82
C GLY A 66 4.10 6.46 -11.37
N CYS A 67 3.82 5.54 -10.45
CA CYS A 67 4.26 5.65 -9.06
C CYS A 67 5.57 4.88 -8.83
N ASP A 68 6.33 5.31 -7.83
CA ASP A 68 7.33 4.49 -7.15
C ASP A 68 6.68 3.82 -5.95
N VAL A 69 7.01 2.55 -5.70
CA VAL A 69 6.33 1.75 -4.67
C VAL A 69 7.35 0.98 -3.84
N SER A 70 7.31 1.19 -2.54
CA SER A 70 8.11 0.48 -1.53
C SER A 70 7.20 -0.24 -0.53
N PRO A 71 7.58 -1.42 -0.04
CA PRO A 71 6.88 -2.06 1.05
C PRO A 71 7.44 -1.60 2.41
N LEU A 72 6.58 -1.60 3.43
CA LEU A 72 6.98 -1.57 4.83
C LEU A 72 6.45 -2.83 5.51
N TYR A 73 7.34 -3.81 5.65
CA TYR A 73 7.07 -5.05 6.38
C TYR A 73 7.30 -4.82 7.87
N LEU A 74 6.26 -5.01 8.67
CA LEU A 74 6.34 -4.85 10.13
C LEU A 74 6.42 -6.21 10.86
N ASN A 75 6.49 -7.35 10.14
CA ASN A 75 6.77 -8.66 10.76
C ASN A 75 8.25 -8.77 11.11
N ASN A 76 8.52 -9.32 12.29
CA ASN A 76 9.83 -9.87 12.67
C ASN A 76 10.98 -8.85 12.80
N SER A 77 10.70 -7.56 12.76
CA SER A 77 11.66 -6.50 13.06
C SER A 77 11.05 -5.52 14.06
N GLU A 78 11.85 -5.08 15.03
CA GLU A 78 11.61 -3.84 15.78
C GLU A 78 12.37 -2.73 15.04
N PRO A 79 11.81 -2.16 13.95
CA PRO A 79 12.47 -1.06 13.25
C PRO A 79 12.64 0.11 14.22
N LYS A 80 13.75 0.82 14.09
CA LYS A 80 13.97 2.00 14.93
C LYS A 80 12.93 3.05 14.58
N PHE A 81 12.48 3.78 15.59
CA PHE A 81 11.47 4.82 15.41
C PHE A 81 11.87 5.82 14.33
N GLU A 82 13.15 6.19 14.28
CA GLU A 82 13.69 7.13 13.30
C GLU A 82 13.59 6.61 11.86
N GLU A 83 13.81 5.31 11.64
CA GLU A 83 13.69 4.67 10.33
C GLU A 83 12.22 4.63 9.87
N LEU A 84 11.30 4.34 10.79
CA LEU A 84 9.86 4.39 10.51
C LEU A 84 9.40 5.81 10.18
N GLU A 85 9.84 6.80 10.97
CA GLU A 85 9.50 8.20 10.78
C GLU A 85 9.96 8.70 9.41
N GLU A 86 11.20 8.39 9.01
CA GLU A 86 11.73 8.77 7.70
C GLU A 86 10.90 8.18 6.55
N VAL A 87 10.60 6.88 6.61
CA VAL A 87 9.84 6.19 5.56
C VAL A 87 8.40 6.71 5.48
N ILE A 88 7.73 6.90 6.61
CA ILE A 88 6.34 7.37 6.67
C ILE A 88 6.24 8.82 6.19
N LEU A 89 7.10 9.72 6.68
CA LEU A 89 7.05 11.15 6.33
C LEU A 89 7.57 11.42 4.92
N GLY A 90 8.42 10.53 4.37
CA GLY A 90 8.92 10.62 3.00
C GLY A 90 7.93 10.16 1.91
N SER A 91 6.77 9.64 2.30
CA SER A 91 5.80 9.04 1.37
C SER A 91 4.70 10.01 0.97
N ASP A 92 4.32 10.00 -0.32
CA ASP A 92 3.20 10.82 -0.82
C ASP A 92 1.85 10.13 -0.61
N ILE A 93 1.85 8.79 -0.65
CA ILE A 93 0.68 7.93 -0.44
C ILE A 93 1.07 6.81 0.51
N ILE A 94 0.26 6.58 1.53
CA ILE A 94 0.37 5.38 2.38
C ILE A 94 -0.84 4.49 2.07
N TYR A 95 -0.59 3.33 1.49
CA TYR A 95 -1.60 2.35 1.14
C TYR A 95 -1.53 1.16 2.11
N VAL A 96 -2.58 0.99 2.91
CA VAL A 96 -2.69 -0.11 3.86
C VAL A 96 -3.48 -1.26 3.21
N GLY A 97 -2.86 -2.44 3.10
CA GLY A 97 -3.47 -3.61 2.48
C GLY A 97 -4.65 -4.18 3.28
N GLY A 98 -5.60 -4.80 2.57
CA GLY A 98 -6.72 -5.49 3.20
C GLY A 98 -6.30 -6.84 3.80
N GLY A 99 -6.89 -7.22 4.93
CA GLY A 99 -6.58 -8.45 5.66
C GLY A 99 -7.35 -8.52 6.98
N ASN A 100 -6.79 -9.18 7.99
CA ASN A 100 -7.37 -9.20 9.33
C ASN A 100 -7.13 -7.85 10.04
N THR A 101 -8.19 -7.05 10.21
CA THR A 101 -8.11 -5.74 10.88
C THR A 101 -7.72 -5.84 12.35
N PHE A 102 -8.12 -6.90 13.05
CA PHE A 102 -7.72 -7.09 14.44
C PHE A 102 -6.21 -7.28 14.53
N GLU A 103 -5.65 -8.17 13.72
CA GLU A 103 -4.20 -8.41 13.69
C GLU A 103 -3.43 -7.15 13.33
N MET A 104 -3.89 -6.37 12.33
CA MET A 104 -3.26 -5.10 11.93
C MET A 104 -3.17 -4.07 13.07
N LEU A 105 -4.20 -4.00 13.93
CA LEU A 105 -4.23 -3.06 15.05
C LEU A 105 -3.39 -3.51 16.25
N THR A 106 -3.18 -4.82 16.36
CA THR A 106 -2.38 -5.43 17.43
C THR A 106 -0.95 -5.73 17.02
N TYR A 107 -0.61 -5.38 15.78
CA TYR A 107 0.69 -5.64 15.16
C TYR A 107 1.78 -4.73 15.70
#